data_AF-A0A9W8YME1-F1
#
_entry.id   AF-A0A9W8YME1-F1
#
_cell.length_a   1.000
_cell.length_b   1.000
_cell.length_c   1.000
_cell.angle_alpha   90.00
_cell.angle_beta   90.00
_cell.angle_gamma   90.00
#
_symmetry.space_group_name_H-M   'P 1'
#
loop_
_entity.id
_entity.type
_entity.pdbx_description
1 polymer ?
#
loop_
_entity_poly.entity_id
_entity_poly.type
_entity_poly.pdbx_seq_one_letter_code
_entity_poly.pdbx_strand_id
1 'polypeptide(L)'
;MGAPGEKWHWHQNELVDFLKLSIEEVSKTRPVWLFVDALDECGKENANKLVEGFESLLRGCPSTAQFRICFSCRHYPILRLTYENALEICTERENEGDISTYVHAQLSTSTSEVPDTIEKTIRDRASGVFMWARLVVERVLDLELEGEGWKSIEDEIDKIPDELDGLYSGLIQSMKDKSSSLKLIQWICFALRPLSLEELQWALIVEADCSYTSLRQYGDKSKYVTNMENRLKTLSCGLAEVVPVIHARPVVQFIHQSVKDFFRKKGVRLKPRVKKPIPKKRIWKALRIIGSQGSAYATSERKKLLSQFPLLTPSRIMKIQGKNCELKN
;
A
#
# COMPACT_ATOMS: atom_id res chain seq x y z
N MET A 1 -8.97 37.67 6.24
CA MET A 1 -9.24 36.49 5.39
C MET A 1 -9.31 35.26 6.29
N GLY A 2 -10.25 34.34 6.06
CA GLY A 2 -10.52 33.18 6.93
C GLY A 2 -9.66 31.95 6.62
N ALA A 3 -9.69 30.96 7.51
CA ALA A 3 -8.95 29.70 7.35
C ALA A 3 -9.61 28.77 6.30
N PRO A 4 -8.81 28.10 5.44
CA PRO A 4 -9.30 27.09 4.50
C PRO A 4 -10.05 25.94 5.22
N GLY A 5 -11.19 25.51 4.68
CA GLY A 5 -11.96 24.37 5.21
C GLY A 5 -12.85 24.65 6.43
N GLU A 6 -12.77 25.84 7.04
CA GLU A 6 -13.69 26.28 8.10
C GLU A 6 -14.65 27.39 7.65
N LYS A 7 -14.21 28.28 6.75
CA LYS A 7 -15.02 29.39 6.23
C LYS A 7 -15.21 29.37 4.70
N TRP A 8 -14.44 28.54 4.00
CA TRP A 8 -14.42 28.48 2.53
C TRP A 8 -14.95 27.11 2.11
N HIS A 9 -16.12 27.11 1.46
CA HIS A 9 -16.64 25.94 0.76
C HIS A 9 -16.30 26.13 -0.71
N TRP A 10 -15.35 25.35 -1.21
CA TRP A 10 -15.00 25.37 -2.62
C TRP A 10 -15.99 24.52 -3.38
N HIS A 11 -16.73 25.14 -4.32
CA HIS A 11 -17.54 24.37 -5.24
C HIS A 11 -16.67 23.78 -6.34
N GLN A 12 -16.96 22.55 -6.75
CA GLN A 12 -16.17 21.85 -7.78
C GLN A 12 -16.06 22.67 -9.07
N ASN A 13 -17.14 23.32 -9.48
CA ASN A 13 -17.15 24.16 -10.68
C ASN A 13 -16.23 25.38 -10.53
N GLU A 14 -16.23 26.03 -9.36
CA GLU A 14 -15.34 27.17 -9.10
C GLU A 14 -13.86 26.77 -9.17
N LEU A 15 -13.51 25.59 -8.66
CA LEU A 15 -12.15 25.06 -8.72
C LEU A 15 -11.73 24.76 -10.17
N VAL A 16 -12.63 24.16 -10.95
CA VAL A 16 -12.38 23.88 -12.37
C VAL A 16 -12.20 25.18 -13.14
N ASP A 17 -13.10 26.14 -12.96
CA ASP A 17 -13.04 27.43 -13.66
C ASP A 17 -11.78 28.22 -13.27
N PHE A 18 -11.44 28.24 -11.99
CA PHE A 18 -10.21 28.87 -11.51
C PHE A 18 -8.96 28.20 -12.09
N LEU A 19 -8.92 26.88 -12.16
CA LEU A 19 -7.82 26.13 -12.75
C LEU A 19 -7.68 26.45 -14.25
N LYS A 20 -8.80 26.46 -14.98
CA LYS A 20 -8.83 26.80 -16.42
C LYS A 20 -8.27 28.20 -16.67
N LEU A 21 -8.80 29.21 -15.98
CA LEU A 21 -8.35 30.60 -16.11
C LEU A 21 -6.87 30.76 -15.75
N SER A 22 -6.42 30.08 -14.69
CA SER A 22 -5.02 30.12 -14.27
C SER A 22 -4.09 29.52 -15.33
N ILE A 23 -4.44 28.37 -15.90
CA ILE A 23 -3.64 27.71 -16.94
C ILE A 23 -3.64 28.55 -18.22
N GLU A 24 -4.78 29.07 -18.64
CA GLU A 24 -4.88 29.96 -19.80
C GLU A 24 -3.95 31.16 -19.65
N GLU A 25 -3.97 31.85 -18.51
CA GLU A 25 -3.14 33.03 -18.28
C GLU A 25 -1.64 32.69 -18.26
N VAL A 26 -1.26 31.63 -17.55
CA VAL A 26 0.14 31.21 -17.45
C VAL A 26 0.67 30.75 -18.82
N SER A 27 -0.14 30.01 -19.58
CA SER A 27 0.23 29.46 -20.88
C SER A 27 0.55 30.52 -21.95
N LYS A 28 0.09 31.77 -21.78
CA LYS A 28 0.44 32.91 -22.63
C LYS A 28 1.91 33.30 -22.55
N THR A 29 2.56 33.03 -21.41
CA THR A 29 3.93 33.51 -21.14
C THR A 29 4.95 32.38 -21.04
N ARG A 30 4.51 31.16 -20.74
CA ARG A 30 5.41 30.02 -20.52
C ARG A 30 4.79 28.68 -20.89
N PRO A 31 5.60 27.69 -21.27
CA PRO A 31 5.13 26.31 -21.39
C PRO A 31 4.64 25.76 -20.05
N VAL A 32 3.58 24.97 -20.08
CA VAL A 32 2.96 24.37 -18.90
C VAL A 32 2.81 22.86 -19.11
N TRP A 33 3.29 22.09 -18.13
CA TRP A 33 3.06 20.65 -18.03
C TRP A 33 2.22 20.35 -16.80
N LEU A 34 1.09 19.67 -17.01
CA LEU A 34 0.23 19.19 -15.94
C LEU A 34 0.34 17.67 -15.83
N PHE A 35 0.80 17.19 -14.68
CA PHE A 35 0.84 15.76 -14.36
C PHE A 35 -0.32 15.43 -13.42
N VAL A 36 -1.19 14.54 -13.87
CA VAL A 36 -2.33 14.03 -13.10
C VAL A 36 -2.01 12.59 -12.73
N ASP A 37 -1.66 12.39 -11.47
CA ASP A 37 -1.23 11.09 -10.96
C ASP A 37 -2.41 10.23 -10.51
N ALA A 38 -2.32 8.92 -10.77
CA ALA A 38 -3.24 7.87 -10.32
C ALA A 38 -4.71 8.15 -10.62
N LEU A 39 -5.03 8.48 -11.88
CA LEU A 39 -6.38 8.85 -12.29
C LEU A 39 -7.43 7.76 -11.98
N ASP A 40 -7.05 6.48 -11.98
CA ASP A 40 -7.96 5.37 -11.67
C ASP A 40 -8.48 5.36 -10.21
N GLU A 41 -7.79 6.04 -9.28
CA GLU A 41 -8.18 6.12 -7.86
C GLU A 41 -9.43 6.97 -7.62
N CYS A 42 -9.81 7.86 -8.55
CA CYS A 42 -11.03 8.67 -8.41
C CYS A 42 -12.31 7.92 -8.85
N GLY A 43 -12.16 6.71 -9.41
CA GLY A 43 -13.24 5.88 -9.92
C GLY A 43 -13.71 6.31 -11.32
N LYS A 44 -14.31 5.35 -12.03
CA LYS A 44 -14.58 5.42 -13.49
C LYS A 44 -15.28 6.70 -13.92
N GLU A 45 -16.37 7.04 -13.26
CA GLU A 45 -17.20 8.17 -13.63
C GLU A 45 -16.49 9.51 -13.42
N ASN A 46 -15.73 9.64 -12.34
CA ASN A 46 -14.97 10.86 -12.07
C ASN A 46 -13.75 10.97 -13.00
N ALA A 47 -13.06 9.85 -13.28
CA ALA A 47 -11.92 9.81 -14.19
C ALA A 47 -12.32 10.32 -15.58
N ASN A 48 -13.45 9.83 -16.11
CA ASN A 48 -13.99 10.29 -17.39
C ASN A 48 -14.32 11.78 -17.39
N LYS A 49 -15.04 12.27 -16.37
CA LYS A 49 -15.38 13.70 -16.27
C LYS A 49 -14.14 14.59 -16.17
N LEU A 50 -13.11 14.13 -15.46
CA LEU A 50 -11.85 14.85 -15.35
C LEU A 50 -11.14 14.93 -16.71
N VAL A 51 -11.05 13.80 -17.42
CA VAL A 51 -10.43 13.75 -18.75
C VAL A 51 -11.17 14.64 -19.73
N GLU A 52 -12.51 14.58 -19.77
CA GLU A 52 -13.34 15.46 -20.59
C GLU A 52 -13.08 16.94 -20.26
N GLY A 53 -12.99 17.28 -18.97
CA GLY A 53 -12.68 18.64 -18.51
C GLY A 53 -11.29 19.11 -18.93
N PHE A 54 -10.29 18.24 -18.86
CA PHE A 54 -8.92 18.52 -19.27
C PHE A 54 -8.76 18.60 -20.79
N GLU A 55 -9.45 17.75 -21.55
CA GLU A 55 -9.53 17.84 -23.01
C GLU A 55 -10.19 19.16 -23.44
N SER A 56 -11.26 19.58 -22.76
CA SER A 56 -11.90 20.87 -23.00
C SER A 56 -10.93 22.04 -22.76
N LEU A 57 -10.11 21.96 -21.71
CA LEU A 57 -9.08 22.97 -21.43
C LEU A 57 -7.99 22.99 -22.50
N LEU A 58 -7.52 21.82 -22.95
CA LEU A 58 -6.54 21.71 -24.05
C LEU A 58 -7.07 22.33 -25.35
N ARG A 59 -8.34 22.09 -25.69
CA ARG A 59 -8.99 22.67 -26.88
C ARG A 59 -9.23 24.18 -26.75
N GLY A 60 -9.42 24.68 -25.53
CA GLY A 60 -9.61 26.11 -25.25
C GLY A 60 -8.33 26.95 -25.31
N CYS A 61 -7.16 26.32 -25.19
CA CYS A 61 -5.88 27.02 -25.29
C CYS A 61 -5.58 27.43 -26.75
N PRO A 62 -5.02 28.64 -26.99
CA PRO A 62 -4.55 29.03 -28.32
C PRO A 62 -3.53 28.01 -28.87
N SER A 63 -3.49 27.81 -30.19
CA SER A 63 -2.52 26.90 -30.82
C SER A 63 -1.05 27.26 -30.59
N THR A 64 -0.77 28.52 -30.21
CA THR A 64 0.56 29.01 -29.82
C THR A 64 0.94 28.67 -28.38
N ALA A 65 -0.02 28.27 -27.55
CA ALA A 65 0.22 27.92 -26.16
C ALA A 65 0.89 26.53 -26.08
N GLN A 66 1.99 26.44 -25.33
CA GLN A 66 2.66 25.17 -25.08
C GLN A 66 2.11 24.51 -23.82
N PHE A 67 0.89 24.01 -23.89
CA PHE A 67 0.24 23.31 -22.78
C PHE A 67 0.15 21.81 -23.04
N ARG A 68 0.62 21.00 -22.09
CA ARG A 68 0.62 19.53 -22.18
C ARG A 68 0.09 18.93 -20.89
N ILE A 69 -0.64 17.83 -21.02
CA ILE A 69 -1.17 17.07 -19.89
C ILE A 69 -0.68 15.63 -19.99
N CYS A 70 -0.23 15.08 -18.88
CA CYS A 70 0.14 13.68 -18.73
C CYS A 70 -0.72 13.06 -17.63
N PHE A 71 -1.39 11.97 -17.95
CA PHE A 71 -2.15 11.17 -16.99
C PHE A 71 -1.37 9.90 -16.69
N SER A 72 -1.20 9.56 -15.41
CA SER A 72 -0.82 8.22 -15.00
C SER A 72 -2.08 7.47 -14.53
N CYS A 73 -2.20 6.21 -14.93
CA CYS A 73 -3.22 5.30 -14.43
C CYS A 73 -2.77 3.86 -14.62
N ARG A 74 -3.33 2.95 -13.83
CA ARG A 74 -3.19 1.50 -14.09
C ARG A 74 -3.98 1.12 -15.35
N HIS A 75 -3.83 -0.12 -15.84
CA HIS A 75 -4.68 -0.69 -16.89
C HIS A 75 -6.17 -0.50 -16.53
N TYR A 76 -6.75 0.57 -17.06
CA TYR A 76 -8.08 1.05 -16.72
C TYR A 76 -8.82 1.23 -18.06
N PRO A 77 -9.90 0.47 -18.32
CA PRO A 77 -10.49 0.34 -19.67
C PRO A 77 -11.29 1.58 -20.12
N ILE A 78 -10.85 2.78 -19.76
CA ILE A 78 -11.74 3.92 -19.54
C ILE A 78 -11.32 5.14 -20.34
N LEU A 79 -10.05 5.24 -20.73
CA LEU A 79 -9.57 6.39 -21.51
C LEU A 79 -9.48 6.02 -22.99
N ARG A 80 -10.63 5.95 -23.66
CA ARG A 80 -10.61 6.32 -25.08
C ARG A 80 -10.42 7.83 -25.12
N LEU A 81 -9.16 8.27 -25.00
CA LEU A 81 -8.81 9.66 -25.29
C LEU A 81 -9.33 9.92 -26.70
N THR A 82 -10.30 10.82 -26.81
CA THR A 82 -10.86 11.19 -28.12
C THR A 82 -9.94 12.17 -28.84
N TYR A 83 -8.89 12.60 -28.15
CA TYR A 83 -7.88 13.49 -28.68
C TYR A 83 -6.94 12.75 -29.64
N GLU A 84 -6.99 13.16 -30.90
CA GLU A 84 -6.28 12.53 -32.02
C GLU A 84 -4.74 12.47 -31.85
N ASN A 85 -4.17 13.29 -30.96
CA ASN A 85 -2.73 13.35 -30.69
C ASN A 85 -2.32 12.80 -29.30
N ALA A 86 -3.17 11.99 -28.67
CA ALA A 86 -2.81 11.38 -27.39
C ALA A 86 -1.70 10.34 -27.59
N LEU A 87 -0.58 10.52 -26.86
CA LEU A 87 0.46 9.49 -26.74
C LEU A 87 0.14 8.61 -25.54
N GLU A 88 0.12 7.31 -25.76
CA GLU A 88 0.03 6.31 -24.70
C GLU A 88 1.40 5.66 -24.49
N ILE A 89 1.89 5.69 -23.26
CA ILE A 89 3.10 4.96 -22.84
C ILE A 89 2.66 3.85 -21.90
N CYS A 90 2.75 2.60 -22.38
CA CYS A 90 2.50 1.42 -21.57
C CYS A 90 3.83 1.00 -20.95
N THR A 91 4.06 1.35 -19.68
CA THR A 91 5.35 1.13 -19.02
C THR A 91 5.76 -0.35 -19.03
N GLU A 92 4.81 -1.29 -18.95
CA GLU A 92 5.10 -2.72 -19.04
C GLU A 92 5.77 -3.12 -20.37
N ARG A 93 5.54 -2.37 -21.45
CA ARG A 93 6.17 -2.64 -22.76
C ARG A 93 7.56 -2.02 -22.92
N GLU A 94 7.89 -1.04 -22.08
CA GLU A 94 9.13 -0.27 -22.18
C GLU A 94 10.18 -0.69 -21.12
N ASN A 95 9.78 -1.46 -20.11
CA ASN A 95 10.62 -1.81 -18.97
C ASN A 95 11.63 -2.94 -19.23
N GLU A 96 11.62 -3.61 -20.39
CA GLU A 96 12.43 -4.84 -20.61
C GLU A 96 13.93 -4.62 -20.37
N GLY A 97 14.49 -3.55 -20.93
CA GLY A 97 15.92 -3.23 -20.78
C GLY A 97 16.31 -2.91 -19.34
N ASP A 98 15.48 -2.15 -18.63
CA ASP A 98 15.72 -1.81 -17.23
C ASP A 98 15.60 -3.05 -16.32
N ILE A 99 14.64 -3.95 -16.60
CA ILE A 99 14.49 -5.23 -15.91
C ILE A 99 15.72 -6.09 -16.14
N SER A 100 16.19 -6.22 -17.39
CA SER A 100 17.40 -7.01 -17.68
C SER A 100 18.61 -6.47 -16.93
N THR A 101 18.78 -5.15 -16.92
CA THR A 101 19.88 -4.48 -16.20
C THR A 101 19.79 -4.73 -14.70
N TYR A 102 18.59 -4.62 -14.14
CA TYR A 102 18.34 -4.88 -12.72
C TYR A 102 18.62 -6.34 -12.34
N VAL A 103 18.06 -7.30 -13.08
CA VAL A 103 18.22 -8.73 -12.80
C VAL A 103 19.70 -9.11 -12.84
N HIS A 104 20.42 -8.69 -13.89
CA HIS A 104 21.85 -8.94 -14.02
C HIS A 104 22.65 -8.35 -12.84
N ALA A 105 22.41 -7.08 -12.50
CA ALA A 105 23.12 -6.41 -11.43
C ALA A 105 22.88 -7.04 -10.06
N GLN A 106 21.65 -7.51 -9.79
CA GLN A 106 21.34 -8.17 -8.52
C GLN A 106 21.89 -9.59 -8.45
N LEU A 107 21.73 -10.39 -9.51
CA LEU A 107 22.27 -11.75 -9.55
C LEU A 107 23.81 -11.78 -9.51
N SER A 108 24.47 -10.71 -9.97
CA SER A 108 25.92 -10.53 -9.81
C SER A 108 26.39 -10.42 -8.34
N THR A 109 25.47 -10.25 -7.39
CA THR A 109 25.77 -10.25 -5.94
C THR A 109 25.70 -11.65 -5.31
N SER A 110 25.33 -12.65 -6.10
CA SER A 110 25.30 -14.07 -5.72
C SER A 110 26.65 -14.55 -5.21
N THR A 111 26.63 -15.52 -4.31
CA THR A 111 27.85 -16.12 -3.74
C THR A 111 28.52 -17.13 -4.69
N SER A 112 27.82 -17.51 -5.76
CA SER A 112 28.25 -18.47 -6.75
C SER A 112 27.86 -18.03 -8.17
N GLU A 113 28.43 -18.70 -9.18
CA GLU A 113 28.13 -18.37 -10.58
C GLU A 113 26.68 -18.76 -10.91
N VAL A 114 25.83 -17.76 -11.14
CA VAL A 114 24.42 -17.96 -11.50
C VAL A 114 24.32 -18.41 -12.94
N PRO A 115 23.60 -19.51 -13.25
CA PRO A 115 23.38 -19.94 -14.62
C PRO A 115 22.62 -18.90 -15.46
N ASP A 116 23.07 -18.69 -16.70
CA ASP A 116 22.39 -17.83 -17.69
C ASP A 116 20.91 -18.19 -17.88
N THR A 117 20.54 -19.46 -17.67
CA THR A 117 19.15 -19.93 -17.78
C THR A 117 18.24 -19.30 -16.73
N ILE A 118 18.75 -19.04 -15.52
CA ILE A 118 18.00 -18.37 -14.45
C ILE A 118 17.76 -16.90 -14.81
N GLU A 119 18.82 -16.18 -15.18
CA GLU A 119 18.71 -14.77 -15.58
C GLU A 119 17.71 -14.60 -16.72
N LYS A 120 17.83 -15.44 -17.76
CA LYS A 120 16.93 -15.44 -18.91
C LYS A 120 15.49 -15.74 -18.51
N THR A 121 15.26 -16.77 -17.70
CA THR A 121 13.90 -17.14 -17.26
C THR A 121 13.24 -16.00 -16.49
N ILE A 122 13.97 -15.31 -15.62
CA ILE A 122 13.42 -14.18 -14.86
C ILE A 122 13.06 -13.02 -15.79
N ARG A 123 13.96 -12.64 -16.70
CA ARG A 123 13.71 -11.54 -17.65
C ARG A 123 12.50 -11.83 -18.52
N ASP A 124 12.45 -13.01 -19.13
CA ASP A 124 11.43 -13.38 -20.10
C ASP A 124 10.04 -13.47 -19.43
N ARG A 125 9.98 -13.94 -18.17
CA ARG A 125 8.71 -14.11 -17.44
C ARG A 125 8.24 -12.88 -16.71
N ALA A 126 9.14 -11.95 -16.35
CA ALA A 126 8.78 -10.70 -15.69
C ALA A 126 7.75 -9.88 -16.51
N SER A 127 7.73 -10.01 -17.84
CA SER A 127 6.70 -9.42 -18.70
C SER A 127 6.46 -7.92 -18.43
N GLY A 128 7.53 -7.16 -18.21
CA GLY A 128 7.46 -5.73 -17.90
C GLY A 128 7.17 -5.37 -16.44
N VAL A 129 6.94 -6.35 -15.57
CA VAL A 129 6.55 -6.16 -14.17
C VAL A 129 7.78 -6.23 -13.26
N PHE A 130 8.35 -5.05 -12.97
CA PHE A 130 9.52 -4.91 -12.09
C PHE A 130 9.37 -5.58 -10.72
N MET A 131 8.19 -5.48 -10.11
CA MET A 131 7.92 -6.08 -8.80
C MET A 131 7.98 -7.61 -8.85
N TRP A 132 7.63 -8.22 -9.98
CA TRP A 132 7.76 -9.66 -10.17
C TRP A 132 9.24 -10.03 -10.25
N ALA A 133 10.01 -9.36 -11.13
CA ALA A 133 11.45 -9.60 -11.28
C ALA A 133 12.19 -9.46 -9.94
N ARG A 134 11.92 -8.40 -9.18
CA ARG A 134 12.49 -8.17 -7.85
C ARG A 134 12.24 -9.33 -6.89
N LEU A 135 10.99 -9.75 -6.75
CA LEU A 135 10.62 -10.80 -5.79
C LEU A 135 11.20 -12.16 -6.17
N VAL A 136 11.28 -12.46 -7.47
CA VAL A 136 11.89 -13.70 -7.95
C VAL A 136 13.41 -13.69 -7.77
N VAL A 137 14.08 -12.58 -8.06
CA VAL A 137 15.52 -12.43 -7.80
C VAL A 137 15.83 -12.57 -6.31
N GLU A 138 15.09 -11.88 -5.44
CA GLU A 138 15.23 -12.03 -3.98
C GLU A 138 15.03 -13.50 -3.56
N ARG A 139 14.05 -14.20 -4.14
CA ARG A 139 13.82 -15.62 -3.86
C ARG A 139 14.97 -16.52 -4.32
N VAL A 140 15.57 -16.25 -5.48
CA VAL A 140 16.74 -16.98 -5.98
C VAL A 140 17.93 -16.84 -5.04
N LEU A 141 18.23 -15.60 -4.63
CA LEU A 141 19.33 -15.32 -3.71
C LEU A 141 19.08 -15.95 -2.34
N ASP A 142 17.84 -15.93 -1.83
CA ASP A 142 17.49 -16.61 -0.58
C ASP A 142 17.70 -18.13 -0.67
N LEU A 143 17.26 -18.77 -1.76
CA LEU A 143 17.44 -20.22 -1.97
C LEU A 143 18.91 -20.61 -2.10
N GLU A 144 19.72 -19.78 -2.76
CA GLU A 144 21.16 -19.98 -2.85
C GLU A 144 21.80 -19.95 -1.45
N LEU A 145 21.45 -18.95 -0.63
CA LEU A 145 21.94 -18.83 0.74
C LEU A 145 21.44 -19.99 1.64
N GLU A 146 20.29 -20.57 1.33
CA GLU A 146 19.77 -21.79 1.97
C GLU A 146 20.53 -23.07 1.52
N GLY A 147 21.39 -22.97 0.51
CA GLY A 147 22.22 -24.07 -0.01
C GLY A 147 21.53 -24.94 -1.05
N GLU A 148 20.45 -24.45 -1.66
CA GLU A 148 19.74 -25.17 -2.72
C GLU A 148 20.55 -25.22 -4.02
N GLY A 149 20.50 -26.35 -4.71
CA GLY A 149 21.17 -26.49 -6.01
C GLY A 149 20.44 -25.72 -7.12
N TRP A 150 21.18 -25.23 -8.12
CA TRP A 150 20.62 -24.43 -9.22
C TRP A 150 19.42 -25.07 -9.93
N LYS A 151 19.40 -26.40 -10.08
CA LYS A 151 18.24 -27.08 -10.68
C LYS A 151 16.99 -27.00 -9.82
N SER A 152 17.14 -27.11 -8.50
CA SER A 152 16.05 -26.92 -7.52
C SER A 152 15.52 -25.49 -7.58
N ILE A 153 16.43 -24.51 -7.68
CA ILE A 153 16.09 -23.09 -7.81
C ILE A 153 15.30 -22.83 -9.10
N GLU A 154 15.77 -23.36 -10.24
CA GLU A 154 15.09 -23.23 -11.52
C GLU A 154 13.67 -23.85 -11.47
N ASP A 155 13.54 -25.05 -10.89
CA ASP A 155 12.24 -25.71 -10.71
C ASP A 155 11.31 -24.92 -9.77
N GLU A 156 11.85 -24.19 -8.79
CA GLU A 156 11.07 -23.28 -7.95
C GLU A 156 10.60 -22.05 -8.71
N ILE A 157 11.45 -21.44 -9.54
CA ILE A 157 11.06 -20.32 -10.42
C ILE A 157 9.92 -20.74 -11.34
N ASP A 158 10.00 -21.93 -11.94
CA ASP A 158 8.97 -22.47 -12.83
C ASP A 158 7.59 -22.62 -12.17
N LYS A 159 7.53 -22.79 -10.85
CA LYS A 159 6.28 -22.87 -10.09
C LYS A 159 5.69 -21.50 -9.76
N ILE A 160 6.46 -20.42 -9.85
CA ILE A 160 5.99 -19.06 -9.54
C ILE A 160 5.01 -18.63 -10.62
N PRO A 161 3.78 -18.19 -10.30
CA PRO A 161 2.86 -17.67 -11.31
C PRO A 161 3.37 -16.37 -11.95
N ASP A 162 3.08 -16.16 -13.24
CA ASP A 162 3.48 -14.93 -13.96
C ASP A 162 2.75 -13.68 -13.42
N GLU A 163 1.54 -13.85 -12.87
CA GLU A 163 0.78 -12.76 -12.26
C GLU A 163 1.23 -12.47 -10.82
N LEU A 164 1.41 -11.18 -10.48
CA LEU A 164 1.75 -10.74 -9.10
C LEU A 164 0.79 -11.28 -8.04
N ASP A 165 -0.50 -11.36 -8.33
CA ASP A 165 -1.48 -11.85 -7.36
C ASP A 165 -1.27 -13.35 -7.05
N GLY A 166 -0.85 -14.13 -8.03
CA GLY A 166 -0.47 -15.53 -7.86
C GLY A 166 0.82 -15.65 -7.05
N LEU A 167 1.84 -14.85 -7.38
CA LEU A 167 3.10 -14.77 -6.65
C LEU A 167 2.86 -14.41 -5.17
N TYR A 168 2.10 -13.35 -4.87
CA TYR A 168 1.75 -12.96 -3.50
C TYR A 168 1.00 -14.06 -2.75
N SER A 169 0.09 -14.76 -3.45
CA SER A 169 -0.63 -15.90 -2.86
C SER A 169 0.33 -17.02 -2.46
N GLY A 170 1.32 -17.32 -3.30
CA GLY A 170 2.38 -18.29 -3.01
C GLY A 170 3.20 -17.90 -1.78
N LEU A 171 3.67 -16.65 -1.71
CA LEU A 171 4.42 -16.14 -0.55
C LEU A 171 3.63 -16.23 0.76
N ILE A 172 2.32 -15.95 0.73
CA ILE A 172 1.49 -16.07 1.93
C ILE A 172 1.29 -17.53 2.34
N GLN A 173 1.19 -18.44 1.36
CA GLN A 173 1.05 -19.86 1.64
C GLN A 173 2.31 -20.47 2.27
N SER A 174 3.50 -19.97 1.89
CA SER A 174 4.79 -20.40 2.41
C SER A 174 5.16 -19.84 3.79
N MET A 175 4.40 -18.86 4.31
CA MET A 175 4.59 -18.32 5.67
C MET A 175 4.52 -19.42 6.73
N LYS A 176 5.63 -19.62 7.47
CA LYS A 176 5.76 -20.62 8.54
C LYS A 176 4.83 -20.30 9.72
N ASP A 177 4.91 -19.09 10.28
CA ASP A 177 4.02 -18.61 11.35
C ASP A 177 2.87 -17.78 10.77
N LYS A 178 1.85 -18.48 10.24
CA LYS A 178 0.68 -17.83 9.62
C LYS A 178 -0.05 -16.87 10.56
N SER A 179 -0.09 -17.18 11.87
CA SER A 179 -0.81 -16.36 12.85
C SER A 179 -0.12 -15.00 13.04
N SER A 180 1.18 -15.00 13.33
CA SER A 180 1.94 -13.76 13.50
C SER A 180 2.08 -12.98 12.20
N SER A 181 2.26 -13.68 11.06
CA SER A 181 2.38 -13.06 9.74
C SER A 181 1.10 -12.32 9.36
N LEU A 182 -0.06 -12.95 9.53
CA LEU A 182 -1.34 -12.29 9.26
C LEU A 182 -1.60 -11.12 10.22
N LYS A 183 -1.21 -11.26 11.50
CA LYS A 183 -1.32 -10.16 12.47
C LYS A 183 -0.46 -8.97 12.05
N LEU A 184 0.77 -9.23 11.60
CA LEU A 184 1.69 -8.22 11.07
C LEU A 184 1.10 -7.50 9.85
N ILE A 185 0.66 -8.26 8.85
CA ILE A 185 0.05 -7.74 7.63
C ILE A 185 -1.18 -6.89 7.95
N GLN A 186 -2.02 -7.31 8.88
CA GLN A 186 -3.20 -6.54 9.31
C GLN A 186 -2.82 -5.22 9.95
N TRP A 187 -1.79 -5.19 10.80
CA TRP A 187 -1.32 -3.93 11.39
C TRP A 187 -0.78 -2.97 10.34
N ILE A 188 -0.01 -3.45 9.37
CA ILE A 188 0.50 -2.60 8.28
C ILE A 188 -0.65 -2.12 7.36
N CYS A 189 -1.61 -2.99 7.03
CA CYS A 189 -2.72 -2.66 6.14
C CYS A 189 -3.70 -1.64 6.74
N PHE A 190 -4.02 -1.77 8.02
CA PHE A 190 -5.17 -1.09 8.64
C PHE A 190 -4.80 -0.10 9.75
N ALA A 191 -3.50 0.13 10.00
CA ALA A 191 -3.09 1.21 10.88
C ALA A 191 -3.49 2.57 10.29
N LEU A 192 -3.87 3.50 11.18
CA LEU A 192 -4.27 4.87 10.81
C LEU A 192 -3.10 5.67 10.22
N ARG A 193 -1.89 5.34 10.66
CA ARG A 193 -0.63 5.85 10.13
C ARG A 193 0.40 4.72 10.08
N PRO A 194 1.47 4.86 9.30
CA PRO A 194 2.62 3.95 9.39
C PRO A 194 3.11 3.81 10.84
N LEU A 195 3.43 2.56 11.22
CA LEU A 195 3.92 2.21 12.55
C LEU A 195 5.44 2.20 12.54
N SER A 196 6.09 2.63 13.61
CA SER A 196 7.51 2.34 13.82
C SER A 196 7.72 0.86 14.17
N LEU A 197 8.96 0.37 14.08
CA LEU A 197 9.31 -1.00 14.49
C LEU A 197 8.94 -1.29 15.95
N GLU A 198 9.17 -0.33 16.83
CA GLU A 198 8.86 -0.44 18.26
C GLU A 198 7.34 -0.59 18.48
N GLU A 199 6.55 0.22 17.80
CA GLU A 199 5.09 0.14 17.85
C GLU A 199 4.57 -1.18 17.25
N LEU A 200 5.16 -1.63 16.14
CA LEU A 200 4.79 -2.90 15.52
C LEU A 200 5.12 -4.08 16.43
N GLN A 201 6.27 -4.06 17.11
CA GLN A 201 6.65 -5.08 18.07
C GLN A 201 5.62 -5.20 19.18
N TRP A 202 5.22 -4.07 19.77
CA TRP A 202 4.11 -4.03 20.73
C TRP A 202 2.80 -4.57 20.15
N ALA A 203 2.48 -4.17 18.93
CA ALA A 203 1.25 -4.56 18.25
C ALA A 203 1.16 -6.08 18.00
N LEU A 204 2.31 -6.74 17.75
CA LEU A 204 2.40 -8.20 17.60
C LEU A 204 2.29 -8.94 18.93
N ILE A 205 2.79 -8.34 20.00
CA ILE A 205 2.86 -8.94 21.33
C ILE A 205 1.52 -8.80 22.08
N VAL A 206 0.81 -7.68 21.94
CA VAL A 206 -0.45 -7.43 22.67
C VAL A 206 -1.59 -8.32 22.16
N GLU A 207 -2.20 -9.06 23.08
CA GLU A 207 -3.39 -9.90 22.83
C GLU A 207 -4.69 -9.19 23.23
N ALA A 208 -5.79 -9.54 22.56
CA ALA A 208 -7.10 -8.91 22.75
C ALA A 208 -7.65 -9.12 24.16
N ASP A 209 -7.41 -10.30 24.70
CA ASP A 209 -7.97 -10.79 25.95
C ASP A 209 -6.96 -10.66 27.10
N CYS A 210 -5.85 -9.94 26.89
CA CYS A 210 -4.90 -9.71 27.98
C CYS A 210 -5.53 -8.84 29.07
N SER A 211 -5.38 -9.25 30.33
CA SER A 211 -5.88 -8.53 31.51
C SER A 211 -5.11 -7.24 31.80
N TYR A 212 -4.01 -6.99 31.08
CA TYR A 212 -3.13 -5.85 31.32
C TYR A 212 -3.76 -4.51 30.95
N THR A 213 -3.48 -3.49 31.76
CA THR A 213 -4.02 -2.12 31.65
C THR A 213 -2.95 -1.08 31.27
N SER A 214 -1.65 -1.44 31.24
CA SER A 214 -0.55 -0.54 30.90
C SER A 214 0.65 -1.23 30.23
N LEU A 215 1.49 -0.46 29.52
CA LEU A 215 2.77 -0.93 28.94
C LEU A 215 3.73 -1.51 29.99
N ARG A 216 3.75 -0.93 31.20
CA ARG A 216 4.65 -1.36 32.29
C ARG A 216 4.37 -2.79 32.76
N GLN A 217 3.11 -3.22 32.71
CA GLN A 217 2.72 -4.60 33.03
C GLN A 217 3.16 -5.60 31.95
N TYR A 218 3.50 -5.10 30.76
CA TYR A 218 4.07 -5.85 29.66
C TYR A 218 5.61 -5.79 29.66
N GLY A 219 6.24 -5.21 30.70
CA GLY A 219 7.69 -5.01 30.80
C GLY A 219 8.55 -6.27 30.87
N ASP A 220 7.98 -7.44 30.58
CA ASP A 220 8.73 -8.67 30.39
C ASP A 220 9.47 -8.63 29.05
N LYS A 221 10.73 -8.17 29.13
CA LYS A 221 11.65 -8.10 28.00
C LYS A 221 11.94 -9.49 27.38
N SER A 222 11.59 -10.60 28.04
CA SER A 222 11.78 -11.94 27.46
C SER A 222 10.97 -12.19 26.18
N LYS A 223 9.87 -11.44 25.98
CA LYS A 223 9.05 -11.51 24.76
C LYS A 223 9.53 -10.59 23.64
N TYR A 224 10.53 -9.74 23.91
CA TYR A 224 11.13 -8.91 22.89
C TYR A 224 12.00 -9.74 21.97
N VAL A 225 11.89 -9.41 20.69
CA VAL A 225 12.71 -10.00 19.65
C VAL A 225 13.91 -9.09 19.49
N THR A 226 15.09 -9.67 19.61
CA THR A 226 16.38 -8.97 19.55
C THR A 226 16.62 -8.32 18.19
N ASN A 227 16.10 -8.91 17.10
CA ASN A 227 16.14 -8.34 15.76
C ASN A 227 14.73 -8.27 15.14
N MET A 228 14.05 -7.15 15.36
CA MET A 228 12.70 -6.92 14.87
C MET A 228 12.63 -6.74 13.35
N GLU A 229 13.70 -6.22 12.72
CA GLU A 229 13.77 -6.05 11.26
C GLU A 229 13.84 -7.39 10.53
N ASN A 230 14.70 -8.30 11.00
CA ASN A 230 14.74 -9.65 10.46
C ASN A 230 13.40 -10.36 10.67
N ARG A 231 12.78 -10.19 11.85
CA ARG A 231 11.46 -10.76 12.10
C ARG A 231 10.38 -10.17 11.18
N LEU A 232 10.43 -8.88 10.89
CA LEU A 232 9.54 -8.22 9.92
C LEU A 232 9.70 -8.87 8.55
N LYS A 233 10.94 -9.02 8.06
CA LYS A 233 11.22 -9.67 6.77
C LYS A 233 10.71 -11.11 6.75
N THR A 234 11.01 -11.91 7.78
CA THR A 234 10.57 -13.31 7.87
C THR A 234 9.04 -13.45 7.94
N LEU A 235 8.36 -12.65 8.76
CA LEU A 235 6.90 -12.72 8.91
C LEU A 235 6.13 -12.10 7.73
N SER A 236 6.78 -11.25 6.94
CA SER A 236 6.17 -10.69 5.72
C SER A 236 6.59 -11.43 4.45
N CYS A 237 7.53 -12.37 4.52
CA CYS A 237 8.19 -12.97 3.35
C CYS A 237 8.75 -11.88 2.41
N GLY A 238 9.46 -10.89 2.97
CA GLY A 238 10.03 -9.77 2.22
C GLY A 238 9.02 -8.71 1.76
N LEU A 239 7.71 -8.92 1.96
CA LEU A 239 6.68 -7.99 1.48
C LEU A 239 6.60 -6.67 2.26
N ALA A 240 7.29 -6.56 3.40
CA ALA A 240 7.33 -5.35 4.20
C ALA A 240 8.76 -4.94 4.55
N GLU A 241 8.97 -3.63 4.62
CA GLU A 241 10.27 -3.00 4.82
C GLU A 241 10.17 -1.85 5.83
N VAL A 242 11.34 -1.40 6.27
CA VAL A 242 11.50 -0.24 7.14
C VAL A 242 12.04 0.90 6.28
N VAL A 243 11.34 2.02 6.28
CA VAL A 243 11.68 3.18 5.46
C VAL A 243 12.07 4.35 6.36
N PRO A 244 13.22 5.00 6.10
CA PRO A 244 13.60 6.20 6.82
C PRO A 244 12.65 7.36 6.48
N VAL A 245 12.31 8.17 7.48
CA VAL A 245 11.47 9.36 7.31
C VAL A 245 12.28 10.58 7.70
N ILE A 246 12.27 11.61 6.84
CA ILE A 246 12.99 12.86 7.08
C ILE A 246 12.51 13.46 8.42
N HIS A 247 13.45 13.72 9.33
CA HIS A 247 13.21 14.26 10.67
C HIS A 247 12.23 13.45 11.55
N ALA A 248 12.04 12.15 11.29
CA ALA A 248 11.19 11.29 12.10
C ALA A 248 11.78 9.88 12.26
N ARG A 249 11.14 9.07 13.11
CA ARG A 249 11.52 7.66 13.27
C ARG A 249 11.21 6.87 11.99
N PRO A 250 12.03 5.89 11.61
CA PRO A 250 11.72 4.98 10.51
C PRO A 250 10.38 4.28 10.74
N VAL A 251 9.65 4.06 9.66
CA VAL A 251 8.31 3.46 9.68
C VAL A 251 8.27 2.20 8.83
N VAL A 252 7.35 1.31 9.19
CA VAL A 252 7.10 0.07 8.47
C VAL A 252 6.03 0.30 7.41
N GLN A 253 6.32 -0.16 6.20
CA GLN A 253 5.38 -0.16 5.08
C GLN A 253 5.51 -1.44 4.24
N PHE A 254 4.58 -1.65 3.31
CA PHE A 254 4.78 -2.66 2.27
C PHE A 254 5.79 -2.15 1.24
N ILE A 255 6.55 -3.05 0.64
CA ILE A 255 7.54 -2.74 -0.41
C ILE A 255 6.91 -2.11 -1.66
N HIS A 256 5.60 -2.29 -1.85
CA HIS A 256 4.88 -1.75 -2.99
C HIS A 256 3.37 -1.62 -2.72
N GLN A 257 2.71 -0.69 -3.42
CA GLN A 257 1.28 -0.46 -3.29
C GLN A 257 0.45 -1.67 -3.77
N SER A 258 0.92 -2.43 -4.76
CA SER A 258 0.24 -3.66 -5.23
C SER A 258 0.07 -4.71 -4.12
N VAL A 259 1.03 -4.81 -3.20
CA VAL A 259 0.96 -5.72 -2.04
C VAL A 259 -0.20 -5.30 -1.14
N LYS A 260 -0.29 -4.00 -0.83
CA LYS A 260 -1.39 -3.44 -0.02
C LYS A 260 -2.74 -3.68 -0.69
N ASP A 261 -2.81 -3.48 -2.01
CA ASP A 261 -4.04 -3.68 -2.78
C ASP A 261 -4.46 -5.15 -2.84
N PHE A 262 -3.49 -6.05 -3.00
CA PHE A 262 -3.70 -7.49 -2.92
C PHE A 262 -4.32 -7.86 -1.57
N PHE A 263 -3.75 -7.38 -0.45
CA PHE A 263 -4.28 -7.69 0.87
C PHE A 263 -5.67 -7.10 1.12
N ARG A 264 -5.94 -5.89 0.62
CA ARG A 264 -7.26 -5.24 0.73
C ARG A 264 -8.33 -5.94 -0.11
N LYS A 265 -8.01 -6.36 -1.33
CA LYS A 265 -8.98 -6.95 -2.29
C LYS A 265 -9.14 -8.46 -2.12
N LYS A 266 -8.04 -9.18 -1.89
CA LYS A 266 -7.97 -10.65 -1.91
C LYS A 266 -7.51 -11.27 -0.59
N GLY A 267 -6.60 -10.62 0.14
CA GLY A 267 -5.99 -11.17 1.37
C GLY A 267 -6.96 -11.51 2.51
N VAL A 268 -8.08 -10.78 2.66
CA VAL A 268 -9.10 -11.07 3.69
C VAL A 268 -9.87 -12.38 3.42
N ARG A 269 -9.84 -12.91 2.19
CA ARG A 269 -10.48 -14.18 1.81
C ARG A 269 -9.63 -15.41 2.12
N LEU A 270 -8.33 -15.25 2.34
CA LEU A 270 -7.45 -16.29 2.85
C LEU A 270 -7.71 -16.47 4.35
N LYS A 271 -8.76 -17.23 4.69
CA LYS A 271 -9.15 -17.52 6.07
C LYS A 271 -8.34 -18.70 6.63
N PRO A 272 -7.34 -18.52 7.52
CA PRO A 272 -7.37 -19.30 8.74
C PRO A 272 -8.55 -18.80 9.57
N ARG A 273 -9.15 -19.66 10.40
CA ARG A 273 -10.33 -19.37 11.23
C ARG A 273 -10.09 -18.24 12.26
N VAL A 274 -9.87 -17.00 11.85
CA VAL A 274 -9.91 -15.82 12.71
C VAL A 274 -11.32 -15.23 12.56
N LYS A 275 -12.20 -15.64 13.46
CA LYS A 275 -13.66 -15.46 13.33
C LYS A 275 -14.17 -14.02 13.32
N LYS A 276 -13.34 -12.99 13.51
CA LYS A 276 -13.78 -11.58 13.52
C LYS A 276 -12.67 -10.63 13.06
N PRO A 277 -12.97 -9.53 12.33
CA PRO A 277 -12.04 -8.43 12.15
C PRO A 277 -11.54 -7.99 13.53
N ILE A 278 -10.26 -7.58 13.63
CA ILE A 278 -9.63 -7.09 14.87
C ILE A 278 -10.65 -6.21 15.62
N PRO A 279 -11.19 -6.64 16.78
CA PRO A 279 -12.16 -5.85 17.52
C PRO A 279 -11.64 -4.43 17.69
N LYS A 280 -12.47 -3.41 17.46
CA LYS A 280 -12.10 -1.99 17.66
C LYS A 280 -11.39 -1.79 19.00
N LYS A 281 -11.80 -2.52 20.05
CA LYS A 281 -11.16 -2.55 21.36
C LYS A 281 -9.65 -2.89 21.32
N ARG A 282 -9.17 -3.76 20.42
CA ARG A 282 -7.75 -4.11 20.25
C ARG A 282 -6.93 -2.96 19.68
N ILE A 283 -7.41 -2.33 18.62
CA ILE A 283 -6.76 -1.16 18.00
C ILE A 283 -6.76 0.00 19.00
N TRP A 284 -7.88 0.28 19.64
CA TRP A 284 -7.97 1.33 20.65
C TRP A 284 -7.18 1.04 21.92
N LYS A 285 -7.08 -0.23 22.38
CA LYS A 285 -6.27 -0.60 23.54
C LYS A 285 -4.78 -0.48 23.21
N ALA A 286 -4.34 -0.97 22.05
CA ALA A 286 -2.97 -0.80 21.58
C ALA A 286 -2.63 0.68 21.36
N LEU A 287 -3.49 1.46 20.70
CA LEU A 287 -3.28 2.91 20.50
C LEU A 287 -3.36 3.71 21.81
N ARG A 288 -4.12 3.27 22.83
CA ARG A 288 -4.14 3.92 24.15
C ARG A 288 -2.89 3.59 24.97
N ILE A 289 -2.36 2.39 24.80
CA ILE A 289 -1.11 1.91 25.37
C ILE A 289 0.07 2.66 24.72
N ILE A 290 0.09 2.76 23.38
CA ILE A 290 1.11 3.46 22.56
C ILE A 290 0.99 5.00 22.69
N GLY A 291 -0.23 5.55 22.66
CA GLY A 291 -0.53 6.98 22.68
C GLY A 291 -0.56 7.64 24.05
N SER A 292 -0.17 6.94 25.12
CA SER A 292 0.04 7.54 26.45
C SER A 292 1.29 8.43 26.53
N GLN A 293 1.97 8.63 25.39
CA GLN A 293 3.09 9.54 25.18
C GLN A 293 2.72 10.53 24.06
N GLY A 294 1.86 11.54 24.31
CA GLY A 294 1.68 12.65 23.36
C GLY A 294 0.31 13.36 23.37
N SER A 295 0.29 14.54 24.01
CA SER A 295 -0.49 15.79 23.81
C SER A 295 -1.94 15.82 23.26
N ALA A 296 -2.68 16.83 23.70
CA ALA A 296 -4.11 17.15 23.56
C ALA A 296 -4.72 17.27 22.13
N TYR A 297 -4.00 16.87 21.08
CA TYR A 297 -4.44 16.94 19.67
C TYR A 297 -5.56 15.92 19.31
N ALA A 298 -5.77 14.90 20.15
CA ALA A 298 -6.65 13.76 19.85
C ALA A 298 -8.16 14.08 19.75
N THR A 299 -8.61 15.27 20.16
CA THR A 299 -10.06 15.55 20.34
C THR A 299 -10.73 16.11 19.08
N SER A 300 -10.02 16.92 18.28
CA SER A 300 -10.55 17.51 17.04
C SER A 300 -10.61 16.49 15.90
N GLU A 301 -9.56 15.67 15.79
CA GLU A 301 -9.42 14.61 14.79
C GLU A 301 -10.46 13.49 14.98
N ARG A 302 -10.90 13.27 16.22
CA ARG A 302 -11.98 12.34 16.60
C ARG A 302 -13.33 12.66 15.93
N LYS A 303 -13.66 13.95 15.71
CA LYS A 303 -14.89 14.34 15.01
C LYS A 303 -14.77 14.16 13.49
N LYS A 304 -13.59 14.44 12.93
CA LYS A 304 -13.26 14.22 11.50
C LYS A 304 -13.22 12.73 11.14
N LEU A 305 -12.82 11.87 12.09
CA LEU A 305 -12.79 10.41 11.99
C LEU A 305 -14.17 9.73 11.90
N LEU A 306 -15.21 10.33 12.50
CA LEU A 306 -16.56 9.77 12.49
C LEU A 306 -17.34 10.09 11.20
N SER A 307 -16.97 11.16 10.48
CA SER A 307 -17.64 11.56 9.24
C SER A 307 -17.18 10.77 8.00
N GLN A 308 -15.96 10.21 8.01
CA GLN A 308 -15.41 9.44 6.88
C GLN A 308 -15.92 7.99 6.79
N PHE A 309 -16.68 7.50 7.77
CA PHE A 309 -17.19 6.13 7.80
C PHE A 309 -18.67 6.07 8.25
N PRO A 310 -19.64 6.35 7.36
CA PRO A 310 -21.06 6.48 7.73
C PRO A 310 -21.74 5.19 8.24
N LEU A 311 -21.10 4.02 8.09
CA LEU A 311 -21.56 2.75 8.71
C LEU A 311 -21.14 2.60 10.19
N LEU A 312 -20.53 3.62 10.78
CA LEU A 312 -20.02 3.63 12.16
C LEU A 312 -20.78 4.63 13.05
N THR A 313 -22.10 4.79 12.90
CA THR A 313 -22.87 5.64 13.83
C THR A 313 -23.05 4.99 15.21
N PRO A 314 -23.03 5.78 16.31
CA PRO A 314 -23.23 5.30 17.69
C PRO A 314 -24.55 4.56 17.92
N SER A 315 -25.54 4.77 17.03
CA SER A 315 -26.92 4.30 17.16
C SER A 315 -27.07 2.77 17.13
N ARG A 316 -26.07 2.01 16.65
CA ARG A 316 -26.06 0.54 16.72
C ARG A 316 -25.31 -0.03 17.93
N ILE A 317 -24.67 0.81 18.76
CA ILE A 317 -23.95 0.35 19.97
C ILE A 317 -24.91 0.14 21.14
N MET A 318 -26.04 0.85 21.22
CA MET A 318 -26.98 0.73 22.34
C MET A 318 -27.90 -0.51 22.31
N LYS A 319 -28.02 -1.24 21.19
CA LYS A 319 -28.89 -2.44 21.13
C LYS A 319 -28.25 -3.76 21.56
N ILE A 320 -26.96 -3.76 21.94
CA ILE A 320 -26.25 -4.98 22.38
C ILE A 320 -26.07 -5.04 23.92
N GLN A 321 -26.49 -4.00 24.67
CA GLN A 321 -26.42 -3.98 26.14
C GLN A 321 -27.73 -4.28 26.88
N GLY A 322 -28.79 -4.72 26.19
CA GLY A 322 -30.06 -5.06 26.82
C GLY A 322 -30.59 -6.42 26.38
N LYS A 323 -30.15 -7.48 27.07
CA LYS A 323 -30.89 -8.74 27.32
C LYS A 323 -29.98 -9.69 28.11
N ASN A 324 -29.93 -9.51 29.42
CA ASN A 324 -29.66 -10.62 30.33
C ASN A 324 -30.92 -11.50 30.32
N CYS A 325 -30.79 -12.73 29.83
CA CYS A 325 -31.68 -13.81 30.22
C CYS A 325 -31.20 -14.28 31.59
N GLU A 326 -31.95 -13.96 32.63
CA GLU A 326 -31.95 -14.74 33.87
C GLU A 326 -32.69 -16.06 33.57
N LEU A 327 -31.97 -17.17 33.67
CA LEU A 327 -32.57 -18.47 33.92
C LEU A 327 -32.44 -18.72 35.42
N LYS A 328 -33.61 -18.85 36.05
CA LYS A 328 -33.82 -19.29 37.42
C LYS A 328 -33.10 -20.62 37.69
N ASN A 329 -32.64 -20.79 38.92
CA ASN A 329 -33.36 -21.65 39.85
C ASN A 329 -33.71 -20.85 41.09
#